data_AF-A0A6I4ID52-F1
#
_entry.id   AF-A0A6I4ID52-F1
#
_cell.length_a   1.000
_cell.length_b   1.000
_cell.length_c   1.000
_cell.angle_alpha   90.00
_cell.angle_beta   90.00
_cell.angle_gamma   90.00
#
_symmetry.space_group_name_H-M   'P 1'
#
loop_
_entity.id
_entity.type
_entity.pdbx_description
1 polymer ?
#
loop_
_entity_poly.entity_id
_entity_poly.type
_entity_poly.pdbx_seq_one_letter_code
_entity_poly.pdbx_strand_id
1 'polypeptide(L)'
;MKIHKINITKLLLIVTLLFSVGYAKTFKLMSKNETKPFELSIHCSNDGKAAFVQYNKQAGYLALRLEKFTKSVLTNSNKQPEGYYYEWSELAGDKTTGTYGVVEQSGRVSSAWYLRGKDGKKFELLADQQTEGDNEPQKLLLHGIIISFTTNSLDETFQFKYPTGKLITTGFGSLDSPNAIRSAYVKDYNFDGYDDIAFSLPDAGMGVYHTFNIFLYNPSTKNFKPLKEPTDARAKCNCLCDVTLNEKQKLLYTSCRGGARWWQDVYRISKDNKLTYLRSAEKR
;
A
#
# COMPACT_ATOMS: atom_id res chain seq x y z
N MET A 1 18.84 -27.13 -52.18
CA MET A 1 19.50 -25.98 -51.53
C MET A 1 18.59 -24.75 -51.62
N LYS A 2 17.83 -24.46 -50.56
CA LYS A 2 17.35 -23.15 -50.05
C LYS A 2 16.13 -23.40 -49.17
N ILE A 3 16.39 -23.51 -47.88
CA ILE A 3 15.38 -23.46 -46.82
C ILE A 3 15.04 -21.98 -46.64
N HIS A 4 13.75 -21.61 -46.71
CA HIS A 4 13.30 -20.26 -46.38
C HIS A 4 12.31 -20.31 -45.20
N LYS A 5 12.87 -19.91 -44.05
CA LYS A 5 12.31 -19.16 -42.92
C LYS A 5 10.79 -19.20 -42.71
N ILE A 6 10.44 -20.00 -41.70
CA ILE A 6 9.56 -19.73 -40.55
C ILE A 6 8.91 -18.32 -40.56
N ASN A 7 7.58 -18.28 -40.63
CA ASN A 7 6.76 -17.16 -40.18
C ASN A 7 6.03 -17.59 -38.91
N ILE A 8 6.62 -17.29 -37.74
CA ILE A 8 5.94 -17.41 -36.44
C ILE A 8 4.92 -16.28 -36.37
N THR A 9 3.66 -16.68 -36.39
CA THR A 9 2.48 -15.86 -36.09
C THR A 9 2.75 -15.08 -34.81
N LYS A 10 2.66 -13.75 -34.89
CA LYS A 10 2.78 -12.84 -33.74
C LYS A 10 1.66 -13.14 -32.75
N LEU A 11 1.94 -13.99 -31.77
CA LEU A 11 1.12 -14.12 -30.57
C LEU A 11 1.34 -12.83 -29.76
N LEU A 12 0.37 -11.92 -29.86
CA LEU A 12 0.31 -10.71 -29.06
C LEU A 12 0.07 -11.14 -27.62
N LEU A 13 1.15 -11.35 -26.86
CA LEU A 13 1.10 -11.54 -25.42
C LEU A 13 0.69 -10.20 -24.80
N ILE A 14 -0.62 -9.98 -24.64
CA ILE A 14 -1.14 -8.91 -23.82
C ILE A 14 -0.74 -9.26 -22.39
N VAL A 15 0.40 -8.73 -21.96
CA VAL A 15 0.77 -8.71 -20.54
C VAL A 15 -0.16 -7.68 -19.91
N THR A 16 -1.32 -8.14 -19.46
CA THR A 16 -2.06 -7.42 -18.43
C THR A 16 -1.13 -7.38 -17.21
N LEU A 17 -0.44 -6.26 -17.03
CA LEU A 17 0.10 -5.88 -15.73
C LEU A 17 -1.10 -5.83 -14.79
N LEU A 18 -1.35 -6.96 -14.11
CA LEU A 18 -2.19 -6.99 -12.93
C LEU A 18 -1.52 -6.05 -11.94
N PHE A 19 -1.98 -4.81 -11.89
CA PHE A 19 -1.65 -3.93 -10.79
C PHE A 19 -2.12 -4.67 -9.54
N SER A 20 -1.16 -5.09 -8.71
CA SER A 20 -1.47 -5.63 -7.40
C SER A 20 -2.16 -4.51 -6.64
N VAL A 21 -3.48 -4.61 -6.52
CA VAL A 21 -4.30 -3.60 -5.87
C VAL A 21 -3.81 -3.49 -4.41
N GLY A 22 -3.35 -2.29 -4.04
CA GLY A 22 -2.67 -2.07 -2.77
C GLY A 22 -3.68 -1.92 -1.66
N TYR A 23 -4.19 -3.00 -1.11
CA TYR A 23 -5.09 -2.90 0.05
C TYR A 23 -4.29 -2.83 1.35
N ALA A 24 -4.77 -2.07 2.33
CA ALA A 24 -4.39 -2.34 3.71
C ALA A 24 -4.91 -3.73 4.11
N LYS A 25 -4.21 -4.35 5.06
CA LYS A 25 -4.49 -5.70 5.54
C LYS A 25 -4.61 -5.69 7.04
N THR A 26 -5.59 -6.44 7.54
CA THR A 26 -5.70 -6.80 8.95
C THR A 26 -5.59 -8.32 9.09
N PHE A 27 -4.60 -8.79 9.84
CA PHE A 27 -4.47 -10.19 10.23
C PHE A 27 -4.98 -10.37 11.66
N LYS A 28 -6.17 -10.96 11.82
CA LYS A 28 -6.70 -11.36 13.12
C LYS A 28 -6.14 -12.72 13.50
N LEU A 29 -5.40 -12.78 14.61
CA LEU A 29 -4.58 -13.92 15.00
C LEU A 29 -4.83 -14.29 16.46
N MET A 30 -4.75 -15.59 16.77
CA MET A 30 -4.91 -16.15 18.11
C MET A 30 -3.81 -17.17 18.40
N SER A 31 -3.24 -17.14 19.59
CA SER A 31 -2.23 -18.12 20.00
C SER A 31 -2.83 -19.53 20.14
N LYS A 32 -2.19 -20.50 19.49
CA LYS A 32 -2.61 -21.91 19.46
C LYS A 32 -2.15 -22.67 20.71
N ASN A 33 -3.01 -23.55 21.24
CA ASN A 33 -2.68 -24.52 22.30
C ASN A 33 -2.13 -23.92 23.61
N GLU A 34 -2.42 -22.65 23.90
CA GLU A 34 -2.03 -22.01 25.16
C GLU A 34 -3.14 -22.16 26.20
N THR A 35 -2.78 -22.41 27.47
CA THR A 35 -3.74 -22.47 28.60
C THR A 35 -4.49 -21.15 28.77
N LYS A 36 -3.84 -20.03 28.40
CA LYS A 36 -4.44 -18.69 28.33
C LYS A 36 -4.14 -18.12 26.94
N PRO A 37 -5.02 -18.37 25.95
CA PRO A 37 -4.78 -17.85 24.61
C PRO A 37 -4.85 -16.32 24.63
N PHE A 38 -4.01 -15.70 23.79
CA PHE A 38 -4.10 -14.27 23.49
C PHE A 38 -4.49 -14.08 22.04
N GLU A 39 -5.22 -12.99 21.80
CA GLU A 39 -5.69 -12.57 20.49
C GLU A 39 -5.06 -11.22 20.15
N LEU A 40 -4.78 -11.01 18.87
CA LEU A 40 -4.22 -9.77 18.37
C LEU A 40 -4.62 -9.53 16.91
N SER A 41 -4.54 -8.27 16.49
CA SER A 41 -4.68 -7.86 15.10
C SER A 41 -3.38 -7.20 14.66
N ILE A 42 -2.81 -7.65 13.54
CA ILE A 42 -1.73 -6.95 12.85
C ILE A 42 -2.34 -6.15 11.70
N HIS A 43 -2.17 -4.84 11.72
CA HIS A 43 -2.58 -3.96 10.63
C HIS A 43 -1.36 -3.52 9.85
N CYS A 44 -1.40 -3.56 8.53
CA CYS A 44 -0.28 -3.14 7.67
C CYS A 44 -0.76 -2.81 6.25
N SER A 45 0.10 -2.19 5.46
CA SER A 45 -0.12 -2.06 4.01
C SER A 45 0.20 -3.37 3.28
N ASN A 46 -0.15 -3.46 2.00
CA ASN A 46 -0.01 -4.69 1.20
C ASN A 46 1.43 -5.24 1.12
N ASP A 47 2.46 -4.40 1.30
CA ASP A 47 3.87 -4.81 1.33
C ASP A 47 4.44 -4.89 2.76
N GLY A 48 3.57 -4.85 3.76
CA GLY A 48 3.90 -4.96 5.18
C GLY A 48 4.40 -3.68 5.83
N LYS A 49 4.46 -2.54 5.12
CA LYS A 49 4.82 -1.26 5.72
C LYS A 49 3.69 -0.65 6.55
N ALA A 50 3.99 0.43 7.27
CA ALA A 50 3.07 1.19 8.10
C ALA A 50 2.28 0.32 9.08
N ALA A 51 2.98 -0.58 9.74
CA ALA A 51 2.39 -1.69 10.47
C ALA A 51 2.32 -1.44 11.99
N PHE A 52 1.30 -2.00 12.63
CA PHE A 52 1.20 -2.07 14.08
C PHE A 52 0.45 -3.32 14.52
N VAL A 53 0.68 -3.74 15.76
CA VAL A 53 -0.09 -4.81 16.40
C VAL A 53 -0.96 -4.22 17.52
N GLN A 54 -2.18 -4.73 17.62
CA GLN A 54 -3.10 -4.41 18.70
C GLN A 54 -3.56 -5.72 19.35
N TYR A 55 -3.21 -5.90 20.63
CA TYR A 55 -3.67 -7.04 21.42
C TYR A 55 -5.13 -6.84 21.83
N ASN A 56 -5.95 -7.88 21.69
CA ASN A 56 -7.33 -7.82 22.13
C ASN A 56 -7.36 -7.60 23.66
N LYS A 57 -8.32 -6.79 24.13
CA LYS A 57 -8.48 -6.38 25.54
C LYS A 57 -7.35 -5.53 26.12
N GLN A 58 -6.34 -5.16 25.34
CA GLN A 58 -5.33 -4.17 25.74
C GLN A 58 -5.62 -2.83 25.07
N ALA A 59 -5.49 -1.74 25.83
CA ALA A 59 -5.58 -0.41 25.27
C ALA A 59 -4.27 -0.05 24.56
N GLY A 60 -4.38 0.52 23.37
CA GLY A 60 -3.23 0.99 22.59
C GLY A 60 -2.76 0.00 21.52
N TYR A 61 -1.56 0.25 21.01
CA TYR A 61 -0.92 -0.52 19.96
C TYR A 61 0.60 -0.49 20.14
N LEU A 62 1.29 -1.44 19.51
CA LEU A 62 2.75 -1.44 19.39
C LEU A 62 3.12 -1.30 17.92
N ALA A 63 4.08 -0.41 17.63
CA ALA A 63 4.56 -0.21 16.27
C ALA A 63 5.30 -1.47 15.80
N LEU A 64 5.14 -1.81 14.52
CA LEU A 64 5.86 -2.90 13.88
C LEU A 64 6.83 -2.32 12.84
N ARG A 65 8.10 -2.70 12.94
CA ARG A 65 9.09 -2.42 11.91
C ARG A 65 9.19 -3.62 10.99
N LEU A 66 8.96 -3.41 9.69
CA LEU A 66 9.14 -4.44 8.68
C LEU A 66 10.63 -4.78 8.54
N GLU A 67 10.98 -6.03 8.80
CA GLU A 67 12.34 -6.55 8.64
C GLU A 67 12.50 -7.27 7.30
N LYS A 68 11.45 -7.97 6.87
CA LYS A 68 11.46 -8.71 5.61
C LYS A 68 10.07 -8.76 4.98
N PHE A 69 10.04 -8.53 3.67
CA PHE A 69 8.90 -8.81 2.83
C PHE A 69 9.36 -9.61 1.61
N THR A 70 8.68 -10.72 1.31
CA THR A 70 9.03 -11.58 0.17
C THR A 70 7.75 -11.96 -0.57
N LYS A 71 7.74 -11.73 -1.88
CA LYS A 71 6.66 -12.19 -2.77
C LYS A 71 6.97 -13.59 -3.27
N SER A 72 5.94 -14.32 -3.68
CA SER A 72 6.07 -15.61 -4.38
C SER A 72 6.75 -16.69 -3.53
N VAL A 73 6.42 -16.74 -2.24
CA VAL A 73 7.00 -17.69 -1.26
C VAL A 73 6.35 -19.08 -1.30
N LEU A 74 5.24 -19.22 -2.00
CA LEU A 74 4.49 -20.46 -2.20
C LEU A 74 4.30 -20.71 -3.70
N THR A 75 3.65 -21.83 -4.02
CA THR A 75 3.32 -22.19 -5.39
C THR A 75 1.89 -22.71 -5.42
N ASN A 76 1.09 -22.20 -6.35
CA ASN A 76 -0.30 -22.65 -6.52
C ASN A 76 -0.37 -24.05 -7.16
N SER A 77 -1.58 -24.59 -7.25
CA SER A 77 -1.84 -25.89 -7.88
C SER A 77 -1.36 -25.99 -9.34
N ASN A 78 -1.27 -24.85 -10.03
CA ASN A 78 -0.77 -24.73 -11.41
C ASN A 78 0.75 -24.51 -11.49
N LYS A 79 1.48 -24.70 -10.39
CA LYS A 79 2.93 -24.47 -10.28
C LYS A 79 3.35 -23.01 -10.49
N GLN A 80 2.45 -22.05 -10.37
CA GLN A 80 2.77 -20.62 -10.49
C GLN A 80 3.17 -20.06 -9.11
N PRO A 81 4.22 -19.23 -9.04
CA PRO A 81 4.63 -18.63 -7.78
C PRO A 81 3.56 -17.70 -7.21
N GLU A 82 3.24 -17.86 -5.92
CA GLU A 82 2.23 -17.06 -5.23
C GLU A 82 2.56 -16.83 -3.76
N GLY A 83 1.71 -16.07 -3.09
CA GLY A 83 1.81 -15.83 -1.65
C GLY A 83 2.83 -14.78 -1.26
N TYR A 84 2.74 -14.35 -0.01
CA TYR A 84 3.52 -13.29 0.58
C TYR A 84 4.05 -13.72 1.94
N TYR A 85 5.31 -13.42 2.23
CA TYR A 85 5.88 -13.56 3.56
C TYR A 85 6.20 -12.17 4.12
N TYR A 86 5.81 -11.97 5.36
CA TYR A 86 6.07 -10.77 6.12
C TYR A 86 6.77 -11.15 7.43
N GLU A 87 7.77 -10.36 7.81
CA GLU A 87 8.45 -10.46 9.10
C GLU A 87 8.59 -9.07 9.71
N TRP A 88 8.15 -8.93 10.95
CA TRP A 88 8.18 -7.66 11.67
C TRP A 88 8.83 -7.79 13.04
N SER A 89 9.59 -6.77 13.43
CA SER A 89 9.98 -6.52 14.83
C SER A 89 8.89 -5.72 15.53
N GLU A 90 8.45 -6.20 16.70
CA GLU A 90 7.58 -5.47 17.63
C GLU A 90 8.39 -4.46 18.43
N LEU A 91 7.94 -3.20 18.47
CA LEU A 91 8.65 -2.12 19.15
C LEU A 91 7.87 -1.58 20.35
N ALA A 92 8.54 -1.53 21.51
CA ALA A 92 8.13 -0.76 22.68
C ALA A 92 9.14 0.38 22.91
N GLY A 93 8.83 1.56 22.36
CA GLY A 93 9.83 2.62 22.19
C GLY A 93 10.91 2.18 21.21
N ASP A 94 12.18 2.32 21.58
CA ASP A 94 13.31 1.93 20.73
C ASP A 94 13.75 0.46 20.91
N LYS A 95 13.07 -0.29 21.79
CA LYS A 95 13.41 -1.69 22.08
C LYS A 95 12.53 -2.66 21.30
N THR A 96 13.16 -3.64 20.66
CA THR A 96 12.46 -4.79 20.10
C THR A 96 12.00 -5.71 21.22
N THR A 97 10.69 -5.95 21.32
CA THR A 97 10.07 -6.80 22.36
C THR A 97 9.58 -8.15 21.83
N GLY A 98 9.59 -8.34 20.53
CA GLY A 98 9.27 -9.61 19.88
C GLY A 98 9.36 -9.52 18.36
N THR A 99 9.05 -10.62 17.69
CA THR A 99 9.09 -10.73 16.23
C THR A 99 7.88 -11.52 15.75
N TYR A 100 7.23 -11.07 14.69
CA TYR A 100 6.14 -11.77 14.03
C TYR A 100 6.58 -12.26 12.66
N GLY A 101 6.09 -13.43 12.26
CA GLY A 101 6.15 -13.89 10.88
C GLY A 101 4.78 -14.35 10.39
N VAL A 102 4.40 -13.95 9.19
CA VAL A 102 3.11 -14.30 8.56
C VAL A 102 3.36 -14.73 7.12
N VAL A 103 2.78 -15.86 6.73
CA VAL A 103 2.71 -16.30 5.33
C VAL A 103 1.25 -16.22 4.88
N GLU A 104 0.98 -15.41 3.86
CA GLU A 104 -0.32 -15.22 3.23
C GLU A 104 -0.36 -15.90 1.86
N GLN A 105 -1.49 -16.50 1.50
CA GLN A 105 -1.79 -17.11 0.21
C GLN A 105 -3.23 -16.80 -0.16
N SER A 106 -3.45 -16.23 -1.35
CA SER A 106 -4.81 -15.94 -1.87
C SER A 106 -5.71 -15.17 -0.88
N GLY A 107 -5.15 -14.18 -0.19
CA GLY A 107 -5.87 -13.36 0.79
C GLY A 107 -6.08 -14.02 2.15
N ARG A 108 -5.54 -15.23 2.38
CA ARG A 108 -5.66 -15.98 3.63
C ARG A 108 -4.32 -16.24 4.27
N VAL A 109 -4.26 -16.23 5.59
CA VAL A 109 -3.06 -16.62 6.33
C VAL A 109 -2.91 -18.15 6.29
N SER A 110 -1.80 -18.61 5.71
CA SER A 110 -1.43 -20.04 5.66
C SER A 110 -0.64 -20.47 6.89
N SER A 111 0.19 -19.58 7.44
CA SER A 111 0.88 -19.78 8.72
C SER A 111 1.22 -18.44 9.36
N ALA A 112 1.25 -18.41 10.69
CA ALA A 112 1.68 -17.24 11.45
C ALA A 112 2.34 -17.67 12.76
N TRP A 113 3.29 -16.87 13.24
CA TRP A 113 3.98 -17.10 14.51
C TRP A 113 4.41 -15.79 15.18
N TYR A 114 4.61 -15.85 16.49
CA TYR A 114 5.20 -14.77 17.30
C TYR A 114 6.34 -15.32 18.16
N LEU A 115 7.50 -14.69 18.11
CA LEU A 115 8.65 -14.95 18.98
C LEU A 115 8.74 -13.82 20.01
N ARG A 116 8.52 -14.14 21.28
CA ARG A 116 8.56 -13.15 22.35
C ARG A 116 9.99 -12.85 22.78
N GLY A 117 10.36 -11.57 22.83
CA GLY A 117 11.74 -11.15 23.11
C GLY A 117 12.20 -11.41 24.54
N LYS A 118 11.31 -11.31 25.54
CA LYS A 118 11.72 -11.42 26.96
C LYS A 118 12.24 -12.80 27.38
N ASP A 119 11.79 -13.86 26.71
CA ASP A 119 12.09 -15.25 27.07
C ASP A 119 12.31 -16.18 25.88
N GLY A 120 12.26 -15.66 24.65
CA GLY A 120 12.44 -16.45 23.43
C GLY A 120 11.32 -17.47 23.18
N LYS A 121 10.20 -17.40 23.91
CA LYS A 121 9.08 -18.33 23.67
C LYS A 121 8.45 -18.04 22.32
N LYS A 122 8.36 -19.07 21.46
CA LYS A 122 7.67 -19.02 20.18
C LYS A 122 6.23 -19.53 20.33
N PHE A 123 5.29 -18.79 19.76
CA PHE A 123 3.87 -19.10 19.71
C PHE A 123 3.45 -19.30 18.26
N GLU A 124 2.77 -20.42 17.98
CA GLU A 124 2.03 -20.57 16.73
C GLU A 124 0.74 -19.77 16.82
N LEU A 125 0.38 -19.08 15.73
CA LEU A 125 -0.82 -18.26 15.65
C LEU A 125 -1.76 -18.83 14.59
N LEU A 126 -3.03 -18.98 14.97
CA LEU A 126 -4.12 -19.32 14.07
C LEU A 126 -4.79 -18.04 13.60
N ALA A 127 -5.08 -17.95 12.31
CA ALA A 127 -5.86 -16.85 11.78
C ALA A 127 -7.35 -17.13 11.89
N ASP A 128 -8.11 -16.10 12.28
CA ASP A 128 -9.56 -16.12 12.13
C ASP A 128 -9.88 -16.15 10.62
N GLN A 129 -10.71 -17.12 10.22
CA GLN A 129 -11.11 -17.30 8.82
C GLN A 129 -12.29 -16.41 8.44
N GLN A 130 -12.82 -15.60 9.38
CA GLN A 130 -13.77 -14.54 9.04
C GLN A 130 -13.09 -13.47 8.19
N THR A 131 -13.45 -13.43 6.91
CA THR A 131 -13.20 -12.30 6.03
C THR A 131 -13.81 -11.06 6.68
N GLU A 132 -12.99 -10.07 7.03
CA GLU A 132 -13.50 -8.73 7.32
C GLU A 132 -14.36 -8.30 6.14
N GLY A 133 -15.60 -7.89 6.43
CA GLY A 133 -16.47 -7.33 5.39
C GLY A 133 -15.89 -6.01 4.89
N ASP A 134 -16.21 -5.66 3.64
CA ASP A 134 -15.72 -4.47 2.92
C ASP A 134 -15.97 -3.10 3.62
N ASN A 135 -16.61 -3.10 4.80
CA ASN A 135 -17.06 -1.92 5.53
C ASN A 135 -16.28 -1.62 6.84
N GLU A 136 -15.36 -2.50 7.30
CA GLU A 136 -14.57 -2.19 8.50
C GLU A 136 -13.46 -1.16 8.17
N PRO A 137 -13.34 -0.07 8.96
CA PRO A 137 -12.28 0.90 8.76
C PRO A 137 -10.89 0.26 8.85
N GLN A 138 -10.15 0.37 7.75
CA GLN A 138 -8.76 0.00 7.66
C GLN A 138 -7.90 1.00 8.42
N LYS A 139 -6.80 0.51 8.99
CA LYS A 139 -5.86 1.32 9.78
C LYS A 139 -4.43 1.06 9.35
N LEU A 140 -3.62 2.10 9.34
CA LEU A 140 -2.18 2.04 9.17
C LEU A 140 -1.50 2.90 10.24
N LEU A 141 -0.27 2.55 10.62
CA LEU A 141 0.57 3.37 11.50
C LEU A 141 1.80 3.83 10.74
N LEU A 142 1.89 5.12 10.42
CA LEU A 142 3.03 5.69 9.71
C LEU A 142 3.56 6.89 10.50
N HIS A 143 4.86 6.87 10.83
CA HIS A 143 5.52 7.92 11.62
C HIS A 143 4.82 8.24 12.97
N GLY A 144 4.25 7.23 13.62
CA GLY A 144 3.49 7.37 14.87
C GLY A 144 2.06 7.91 14.68
N ILE A 145 1.63 8.16 13.45
CA ILE A 145 0.29 8.67 13.14
C ILE A 145 -0.58 7.50 12.68
N ILE A 146 -1.72 7.30 13.34
CA ILE A 146 -2.72 6.34 12.89
C ILE A 146 -3.53 6.97 11.77
N ILE A 147 -3.57 6.27 10.63
CA ILE A 147 -4.33 6.64 9.45
C ILE A 147 -5.52 5.68 9.37
N SER A 148 -6.73 6.19 9.56
CA SER A 148 -7.97 5.40 9.52
C SER A 148 -8.78 5.79 8.29
N PHE A 149 -9.17 4.80 7.48
CA PHE A 149 -9.94 5.02 6.25
C PHE A 149 -10.81 3.79 5.95
N THR A 150 -11.87 3.96 5.18
CA THR A 150 -12.63 2.83 4.65
C THR A 150 -12.21 2.56 3.21
N THR A 151 -12.39 1.31 2.78
CA THR A 151 -12.12 0.88 1.41
C THR A 151 -13.25 1.22 0.45
N ASN A 152 -14.45 1.52 0.97
CA ASN A 152 -15.58 1.94 0.16
C ASN A 152 -15.34 3.32 -0.48
N SER A 153 -15.50 3.42 -1.80
CA SER A 153 -15.36 4.68 -2.54
C SER A 153 -16.36 5.76 -2.14
N LEU A 154 -17.52 5.39 -1.56
CA LEU A 154 -18.56 6.34 -1.11
C LEU A 154 -18.12 7.19 0.09
N ASP A 155 -17.14 6.71 0.85
CA ASP A 155 -16.55 7.50 1.92
C ASP A 155 -15.51 8.45 1.33
N GLU A 156 -15.84 9.74 1.36
CA GLU A 156 -15.03 10.81 0.80
C GLU A 156 -13.93 11.29 1.76
N THR A 157 -13.93 10.79 3.00
CA THR A 157 -13.02 11.27 4.05
C THR A 157 -12.26 10.15 4.74
N PHE A 158 -11.14 10.52 5.33
CA PHE A 158 -10.35 9.68 6.20
C PHE A 158 -9.71 10.51 7.31
N GLN A 159 -9.06 9.84 8.26
CA GLN A 159 -8.60 10.46 9.49
C GLN A 159 -7.11 10.22 9.74
N PHE A 160 -6.42 11.27 10.18
CA PHE A 160 -5.11 11.21 10.81
C PHE A 160 -5.25 11.44 12.31
N LYS A 161 -4.90 10.44 13.12
CA LYS A 161 -4.79 10.56 14.58
C LYS A 161 -3.33 10.65 14.98
N TYR A 162 -2.92 11.83 15.42
CA TYR A 162 -1.55 12.14 15.80
C TYR A 162 -1.22 11.65 17.22
N PRO A 163 0.07 11.43 17.55
CA PRO A 163 0.51 11.06 18.90
C PRO A 163 0.03 12.02 20.00
N THR A 164 -0.15 13.30 19.67
CA THR A 164 -0.67 14.33 20.58
C THR A 164 -2.15 14.15 20.94
N GLY A 165 -2.83 13.17 20.34
CA GLY A 165 -4.27 12.98 20.44
C GLY A 165 -5.08 13.81 19.44
N LYS A 166 -4.45 14.76 18.72
CA LYS A 166 -5.11 15.54 17.68
C LYS A 166 -5.63 14.62 16.58
N LEU A 167 -6.91 14.75 16.25
CA LEU A 167 -7.55 14.09 15.12
C LEU A 167 -7.79 15.11 14.01
N ILE A 168 -7.39 14.78 12.79
CA ILE A 168 -7.69 15.58 11.59
C ILE A 168 -8.45 14.70 10.63
N THR A 169 -9.67 15.09 10.29
CA THR A 169 -10.44 14.52 9.18
C THR A 169 -10.10 15.29 7.90
N THR A 170 -9.81 14.59 6.83
CA THR A 170 -9.50 15.20 5.52
C THR A 170 -10.17 14.42 4.41
N GLY A 171 -10.41 15.10 3.28
CA GLY A 171 -11.03 14.48 2.11
C GLY A 171 -9.99 13.80 1.24
N PHE A 172 -10.40 12.75 0.53
CA PHE A 172 -9.63 12.22 -0.60
C PHE A 172 -9.58 13.25 -1.75
N GLY A 173 -10.55 14.17 -1.85
CA GLY A 173 -10.77 14.95 -3.06
C GLY A 173 -11.77 14.25 -3.96
N SER A 174 -12.24 14.92 -5.01
CA SER A 174 -13.27 14.37 -5.90
C SER A 174 -12.73 13.13 -6.63
N LEU A 175 -13.19 11.96 -6.21
CA LEU A 175 -12.92 10.69 -6.84
C LEU A 175 -14.26 9.99 -7.08
N ASP A 176 -14.84 10.22 -8.25
CA ASP A 176 -16.00 9.46 -8.69
C ASP A 176 -15.54 8.08 -9.12
N SER A 177 -16.04 7.03 -8.49
CA SER A 177 -16.05 5.66 -9.02
C SER A 177 -16.91 4.83 -8.07
N PRO A 178 -18.25 4.97 -8.12
CA PRO A 178 -19.13 4.30 -7.17
C PRO A 178 -18.90 2.79 -7.17
N ASN A 179 -18.83 2.20 -5.99
CA ASN A 179 -18.57 0.77 -5.75
C ASN A 179 -17.14 0.30 -6.05
N ALA A 180 -16.17 1.21 -6.22
CA ALA A 180 -14.78 0.82 -6.31
C ALA A 180 -14.14 0.62 -4.92
N ILE A 181 -13.13 -0.25 -4.87
CA ILE A 181 -12.37 -0.51 -3.65
C ILE A 181 -11.12 0.38 -3.66
N ARG A 182 -11.02 1.23 -2.64
CA ARG A 182 -9.90 2.14 -2.43
C ARG A 182 -8.64 1.37 -2.05
N SER A 183 -7.54 1.70 -2.70
CA SER A 183 -6.20 1.23 -2.36
C SER A 183 -5.44 2.25 -1.53
N ALA A 184 -4.49 1.80 -0.73
CA ALA A 184 -3.51 2.59 0.02
C ALA A 184 -2.07 2.11 -0.28
N TYR A 185 -1.15 3.06 -0.44
CA TYR A 185 0.25 2.80 -0.79
C TYR A 185 1.19 3.60 0.10
N VAL A 186 2.27 2.96 0.56
CA VAL A 186 3.29 3.57 1.43
C VAL A 186 4.62 3.63 0.68
N LYS A 187 5.02 4.84 0.26
CA LYS A 187 6.24 5.09 -0.52
C LYS A 187 6.78 6.49 -0.25
N ASP A 188 8.08 6.69 -0.41
CA ASP A 188 8.71 8.01 -0.45
C ASP A 188 8.46 8.68 -1.81
N TYR A 189 7.40 9.48 -1.92
CA TYR A 189 6.97 10.09 -3.19
C TYR A 189 7.80 11.33 -3.54
N ASN A 190 8.32 12.07 -2.56
CA ASN A 190 9.13 13.28 -2.76
C ASN A 190 10.65 13.05 -2.65
N PHE A 191 11.09 11.81 -2.41
CA PHE A 191 12.49 11.36 -2.37
C PHE A 191 13.31 11.99 -1.24
N ASP A 192 12.67 12.25 -0.10
CA ASP A 192 13.27 12.86 1.10
C ASP A 192 13.72 11.85 2.16
N GLY A 193 13.48 10.55 1.92
CA GLY A 193 13.85 9.46 2.81
C GLY A 193 12.77 9.07 3.81
N TYR A 194 11.61 9.74 3.82
CA TYR A 194 10.46 9.39 4.65
C TYR A 194 9.34 8.80 3.79
N ASP A 195 8.78 7.68 4.24
CA ASP A 195 7.61 7.09 3.57
C ASP A 195 6.39 8.01 3.72
N ASP A 196 5.69 8.25 2.62
CA ASP A 196 4.42 8.98 2.56
C ASP A 196 3.24 8.01 2.42
N ILE A 197 2.02 8.55 2.38
CA ILE A 197 0.80 7.76 2.12
C ILE A 197 0.10 8.26 0.86
N ALA A 198 -0.34 7.33 0.02
CA ALA A 198 -1.21 7.63 -1.10
C ALA A 198 -2.43 6.72 -1.11
N PHE A 199 -3.54 7.23 -1.63
CA PHE A 199 -4.76 6.46 -1.87
C PHE A 199 -5.10 6.49 -3.34
N SER A 200 -5.71 5.42 -3.86
CA SER A 200 -6.20 5.40 -5.24
C SER A 200 -7.57 4.78 -5.41
N LEU A 201 -8.29 5.24 -6.42
CA LEU A 201 -9.48 4.60 -6.98
C LEU A 201 -9.31 4.48 -8.50
N PRO A 202 -9.98 3.53 -9.18
CA PRO A 202 -10.14 3.58 -10.63
C PRO A 202 -10.79 4.90 -11.07
N ASP A 203 -10.54 5.34 -12.30
CA ASP A 203 -11.18 6.53 -12.84
C ASP A 203 -12.69 6.37 -12.99
N ALA A 204 -13.40 7.48 -12.77
CA ALA A 204 -14.86 7.60 -12.84
C ALA A 204 -15.52 7.18 -14.14
N GLY A 205 -14.75 7.18 -15.23
CA GLY A 205 -15.27 6.92 -16.56
C GLY A 205 -15.34 5.42 -16.80
N MET A 206 -14.23 4.87 -17.25
CA MET A 206 -14.17 3.47 -17.69
C MET A 206 -13.29 2.60 -16.78
N GLY A 207 -12.75 3.16 -15.69
CA GLY A 207 -11.83 2.47 -14.78
C GLY A 207 -10.56 1.95 -15.47
N VAL A 208 -10.10 2.64 -16.51
CA VAL A 208 -8.93 2.27 -17.33
C VAL A 208 -7.60 2.70 -16.72
N TYR A 209 -7.60 3.68 -15.82
CA TYR A 209 -6.45 4.05 -14.98
C TYR A 209 -6.90 4.33 -13.54
N HIS A 210 -5.96 4.43 -12.62
CA HIS A 210 -6.23 4.80 -11.23
C HIS A 210 -5.86 6.25 -10.97
N THR A 211 -6.70 6.99 -10.25
CA THR A 211 -6.43 8.35 -9.76
C THR A 211 -5.87 8.27 -8.35
N PHE A 212 -4.90 9.11 -8.02
CA PHE A 212 -4.17 9.08 -6.75
C PHE A 212 -4.35 10.38 -5.97
N ASN A 213 -4.49 10.26 -4.66
CA ASN A 213 -4.29 11.35 -3.71
C ASN A 213 -3.09 11.02 -2.85
N ILE A 214 -2.08 11.88 -2.88
CA ILE A 214 -0.80 11.67 -2.20
C ILE A 214 -0.68 12.67 -1.07
N PHE A 215 -0.30 12.21 0.11
CA PHE A 215 -0.08 13.03 1.30
C PHE A 215 1.35 12.84 1.78
N LEU A 216 2.15 13.90 1.66
CA LEU A 216 3.56 13.90 1.99
C LEU A 216 3.77 14.14 3.47
N TYR A 217 4.62 13.33 4.10
CA TYR A 217 5.05 13.51 5.47
C TYR A 217 6.09 14.63 5.55
N ASN A 218 5.92 15.56 6.49
CA ASN A 218 6.93 16.55 6.81
C ASN A 218 7.59 16.17 8.15
N PRO A 219 8.87 15.78 8.17
CA PRO A 219 9.55 15.35 9.40
C PRO A 219 9.77 16.50 10.40
N SER A 220 9.87 17.75 9.94
CA SER A 220 10.04 18.91 10.82
C SER A 220 8.76 19.24 11.57
N THR A 221 7.60 19.20 10.90
CA THR A 221 6.30 19.48 11.52
C THR A 221 5.55 18.23 11.98
N LYS A 222 6.10 17.04 11.72
CA LYS A 222 5.51 15.72 12.01
C LYS A 222 4.06 15.59 11.55
N ASN A 223 3.77 16.06 10.34
CA ASN A 223 2.43 16.04 9.78
C ASN A 223 2.39 15.73 8.29
N PHE A 224 1.23 15.22 7.87
CA PHE A 224 0.94 14.96 6.47
C PHE A 224 0.33 16.20 5.81
N LYS A 225 0.73 16.47 4.57
CA LYS A 225 0.16 17.51 3.71
C LYS A 225 -0.13 16.96 2.32
N PRO A 226 -1.27 17.30 1.71
CA PRO A 226 -1.56 16.84 0.36
C PRO A 226 -0.53 17.38 -0.64
N LEU A 227 -0.03 16.52 -1.53
CA LEU A 227 0.67 16.93 -2.74
C LEU A 227 -0.34 17.54 -3.69
N LYS A 228 -0.08 18.77 -4.14
CA LYS A 228 -0.96 19.45 -5.09
C LYS A 228 -0.83 18.80 -6.47
N GLU A 229 -1.98 18.63 -7.13
CA GLU A 229 -2.11 18.25 -8.53
C GLU A 229 -1.26 19.16 -9.45
N PRO A 230 -0.73 18.64 -10.57
CA PRO A 230 0.00 19.46 -11.53
C PRO A 230 -0.92 20.48 -12.20
N THR A 231 -0.46 21.73 -12.30
CA THR A 231 -1.22 22.84 -12.91
C THR A 231 -0.57 23.36 -14.21
N ASP A 232 0.51 22.73 -14.66
CA ASP A 232 1.21 23.14 -15.89
C ASP A 232 0.37 22.79 -17.12
N ALA A 233 -0.02 23.80 -17.91
CA ALA A 233 -0.88 23.62 -19.08
C ALA A 233 -0.29 22.72 -20.18
N ARG A 234 1.01 22.39 -20.12
CA ARG A 234 1.67 21.46 -21.05
C ARG A 234 1.46 19.99 -20.68
N ALA A 235 1.13 19.71 -19.41
CA ALA A 235 0.77 18.38 -18.95
C ALA A 235 -0.38 17.81 -19.78
N LYS A 236 -0.34 16.51 -20.03
CA LYS A 236 -1.41 15.80 -20.75
C LYS A 236 -2.40 15.14 -19.81
N CYS A 237 -1.97 14.87 -18.58
CA CYS A 237 -2.80 14.36 -17.50
C CYS A 237 -3.31 15.52 -16.65
N ASN A 238 -4.61 15.51 -16.39
CA ASN A 238 -5.29 16.47 -15.51
C ASN A 238 -5.34 16.00 -14.04
N CYS A 239 -4.83 14.81 -13.77
CA CYS A 239 -4.71 14.22 -12.44
C CYS A 239 -3.32 13.61 -12.21
N LEU A 240 -3.05 13.28 -10.95
CA LEU A 240 -2.09 12.25 -10.55
C LEU A 240 -2.69 10.87 -10.81
N CYS A 241 -2.57 10.38 -12.03
CA CYS A 241 -3.13 9.08 -12.45
C CYS A 241 -2.02 8.05 -12.74
N ASP A 242 -2.25 6.76 -12.45
CA ASP A 242 -1.29 5.65 -12.53
C ASP A 242 0.13 6.02 -12.08
N VAL A 243 0.23 6.54 -10.85
CA VAL A 243 1.48 7.12 -10.35
C VAL A 243 2.55 6.05 -10.19
N THR A 244 3.72 6.30 -10.77
CA THR A 244 4.93 5.47 -10.60
C THR A 244 6.14 6.36 -10.32
N LEU A 245 7.15 5.79 -9.67
CA LEU A 245 8.35 6.51 -9.24
C LEU A 245 9.59 5.93 -9.92
N ASN A 246 10.54 6.81 -10.25
CA ASN A 246 11.90 6.46 -10.59
C ASN A 246 12.82 7.00 -9.49
N GLU A 247 13.10 6.16 -8.50
CA GLU A 247 13.89 6.52 -7.31
C GLU A 247 15.31 6.97 -7.68
N LYS A 248 15.94 6.30 -8.64
CA LYS A 248 17.30 6.63 -9.10
C LYS A 248 17.40 8.03 -9.68
N GLN A 249 16.39 8.46 -10.43
CA GLN A 249 16.37 9.77 -11.07
C GLN A 249 15.55 10.81 -10.29
N LYS A 250 14.91 10.41 -9.19
CA LYS A 250 13.97 11.21 -8.39
C LYS A 250 12.88 11.84 -9.26
N LEU A 251 12.22 11.01 -10.06
CA LEU A 251 11.13 11.41 -10.95
C LEU A 251 9.82 10.76 -10.56
N LEU A 252 8.75 11.54 -10.61
CA LEU A 252 7.38 11.07 -10.51
C LEU A 252 6.78 11.01 -11.90
N TYR A 253 6.23 9.86 -12.26
CA TYR A 253 5.48 9.68 -13.50
C TYR A 253 4.00 9.56 -13.19
N THR A 254 3.18 10.16 -14.03
CA THR A 254 1.73 9.91 -14.10
C THR A 254 1.38 9.48 -15.51
N SER A 255 0.41 8.60 -15.64
CA SER A 255 -0.09 8.14 -16.93
C SER A 255 -1.62 8.20 -16.95
N CYS A 256 -2.16 8.62 -18.08
CA CYS A 256 -3.59 8.83 -18.25
C CYS A 256 -3.97 8.56 -19.70
N ARG A 257 -5.28 8.43 -19.93
CA ARG A 257 -5.84 8.26 -21.27
C ARG A 257 -6.49 9.56 -21.73
N GLY A 258 -6.05 10.06 -22.88
CA GLY A 258 -6.68 11.19 -23.59
C GLY A 258 -7.25 10.73 -24.92
N GLY A 259 -8.56 10.52 -24.99
CA GLY A 259 -9.23 9.92 -26.16
C GLY A 259 -8.73 8.49 -26.42
N ALA A 260 -8.24 8.22 -27.64
CA ALA A 260 -7.68 6.92 -28.01
C ALA A 260 -6.18 6.77 -27.68
N ARG A 261 -5.56 7.76 -27.04
CA ARG A 261 -4.11 7.79 -26.80
C ARG A 261 -3.77 7.71 -25.32
N TRP A 262 -2.65 7.07 -25.02
CA TRP A 262 -2.07 7.03 -23.69
C TRP A 262 -0.94 8.05 -23.57
N TRP A 263 -0.96 8.83 -22.51
CA TRP A 263 0.06 9.82 -22.22
C TRP A 263 0.80 9.46 -20.94
N GLN A 264 2.06 9.86 -20.87
CA GLN A 264 2.85 9.85 -19.65
C GLN A 264 3.45 11.23 -19.44
N ASP A 265 3.14 11.85 -18.31
CA ASP A 265 3.81 13.06 -17.87
C ASP A 265 4.92 12.71 -16.87
N VAL A 266 5.99 13.49 -16.92
CA VAL A 266 7.16 13.35 -16.07
C VAL A 266 7.36 14.61 -15.26
N TYR A 267 7.45 14.44 -13.94
CA TYR A 267 7.68 15.52 -12.99
C TYR A 267 8.93 15.27 -12.16
N ARG A 268 9.54 16.37 -11.72
CA ARG A 268 10.44 16.38 -10.57
C ARG A 268 9.73 17.09 -9.42
N ILE A 269 9.86 16.60 -8.19
CA ILE A 269 9.37 17.31 -7.01
C ILE A 269 10.48 18.22 -6.50
N SER A 270 10.15 19.50 -6.33
CA SER A 270 11.05 20.50 -5.76
C SER A 270 11.14 20.37 -4.23
N LYS A 271 12.12 21.05 -3.62
CA LYS A 271 12.31 21.05 -2.15
C LYS A 271 11.11 21.59 -1.36
N ASP A 272 10.27 22.41 -1.99
CA ASP A 272 9.02 22.92 -1.42
C ASP A 272 7.81 22.04 -1.76
N ASN A 273 8.05 20.77 -2.15
CA ASN A 273 7.04 19.76 -2.46
C ASN A 273 6.08 20.16 -3.60
N LYS A 274 6.59 20.86 -4.62
CA LYS A 274 5.83 21.19 -5.83
C LYS A 274 6.25 20.32 -7.02
N LEU A 275 5.27 19.89 -7.81
CA LEU A 275 5.52 19.21 -9.07
C LEU A 275 6.03 20.20 -10.12
N THR A 276 7.25 19.99 -10.58
CA THR A 276 7.85 20.71 -11.71
C THR A 276 7.73 19.83 -12.94
N TYR A 277 6.91 20.25 -13.90
CA TYR A 277 6.74 19.57 -15.18
C TYR A 277 8.06 19.52 -15.95
N LEU A 278 8.41 18.35 -16.46
CA LEU A 278 9.58 18.17 -17.34
C LEU A 278 9.16 17.93 -18.79
N ARG A 279 8.27 16.96 -19.01
CA ARG A 279 7.82 16.57 -20.36
C ARG A 279 6.60 15.65 -20.32
N SER A 280 5.97 15.52 -21.47
CA SER A 280 4.93 14.52 -21.77
C SER A 280 5.39 13.65 -22.95
N ALA A 281 5.00 12.39 -22.96
CA ALA A 281 5.21 11.49 -24.09
C ALA A 281 3.97 10.61 -24.32
N GLU A 282 3.67 10.32 -25.57
CA GLU A 282 2.66 9.32 -25.92
C GLU A 282 3.24 7.91 -25.68
N LYS A 283 2.53 7.06 -24.93
CA LYS A 283 2.89 5.65 -24.78
C LYS A 283 2.35 4.89 -26.00
N ARG A 284 3.25 4.27 -26.76
CA ARG A 284 2.91 3.39 -27.89
C ARG A 284 2.78 1.95 -27.42
#